data_AF-A0A1H8G595-F1
#
_entry.id   AF-A0A1H8G595-F1
#
_cell.length_a   1.000
_cell.length_b   1.000
_cell.length_c   1.000
_cell.angle_alpha   90.00
_cell.angle_beta   90.00
_cell.angle_gamma   90.00
#
_symmetry.space_group_name_H-M   'P 1'
#
loop_
_entity.id
_entity.type
_entity.pdbx_description
1 polymer ?
#
loop_
_entity_poly.entity_id
_entity_poly.type
_entity_poly.pdbx_seq_one_letter_code
_entity_poly.pdbx_strand_id
1 'polypeptide(L)'
;MGIVRWTPPQQVSEQEERFLERMGQTGKLFAFLRRHRHELLDEGFQKELEEMYRGSGAGKAPVPPGLMAMATLLQGYLKASDATMVELTVFDLRVQMVLDCLGNTEPAFGQATLREFRQRLIRTQMDKRLLERTVEVAARQREFDWRKVKPALKVAMDSRPLEGAFRGIRCTRPVWRC
;
A
#
# COMPACT_ATOMS: atom_id res chain seq x y z
N MET A 1 6.94 2.13 -23.34
CA MET A 1 6.34 0.93 -22.71
C MET A 1 5.31 1.41 -21.71
N GLY A 2 4.05 1.00 -21.85
CA GLY A 2 2.97 1.40 -20.96
C GLY A 2 3.15 0.81 -19.55
N ILE A 3 2.61 1.48 -18.54
CA ILE A 3 2.54 0.93 -17.18
C ILE A 3 1.60 -0.27 -17.20
N VAL A 4 2.04 -1.42 -16.69
CA VAL A 4 1.18 -2.61 -16.57
C VAL A 4 0.15 -2.35 -15.47
N ARG A 5 -1.14 -2.55 -15.79
CA ARG A 5 -2.24 -2.43 -14.83
C ARG A 5 -2.28 -3.61 -13.90
N TRP A 6 -2.49 -3.34 -12.61
CA TRP A 6 -2.71 -4.38 -11.61
C TRP A 6 -4.18 -4.77 -11.63
N THR A 7 -4.46 -5.99 -12.10
CA THR A 7 -5.83 -6.50 -12.29
C THR A 7 -5.96 -7.84 -11.59
N PRO A 8 -6.02 -7.85 -10.25
CA PRO A 8 -6.09 -9.09 -9.49
C PRO A 8 -7.46 -9.78 -9.69
N PRO A 9 -7.54 -11.12 -9.60
CA PRO A 9 -8.79 -11.85 -9.73
C PRO A 9 -9.78 -11.43 -8.64
N GLN A 10 -11.05 -11.28 -9.05
CA GLN A 10 -12.14 -10.95 -8.14
C GLN A 10 -12.61 -12.18 -7.36
N GLN A 11 -12.66 -13.34 -8.03
CA GLN A 11 -13.00 -14.61 -7.40
C GLN A 11 -12.03 -14.94 -6.26
N VAL A 12 -12.57 -15.42 -5.16
CA VAL A 12 -11.81 -15.84 -3.97
C VAL A 12 -11.48 -17.31 -4.14
N SER A 13 -10.21 -17.67 -4.03
CA SER A 13 -9.80 -19.08 -4.03
C SER A 13 -10.14 -19.76 -2.70
N GLU A 14 -10.22 -21.09 -2.68
CA GLU A 14 -10.50 -21.86 -1.45
C GLU A 14 -9.53 -21.53 -0.31
N GLN A 15 -8.26 -21.28 -0.63
CA GLN A 15 -7.25 -20.91 0.36
C GLN A 15 -7.53 -19.52 0.96
N GLU A 16 -7.92 -18.57 0.13
CA GLU A 16 -8.26 -17.21 0.57
C GLU A 16 -9.53 -17.21 1.40
N GLU A 17 -10.52 -18.03 1.04
CA GLU A 17 -11.76 -18.18 1.81
C GLU A 17 -11.47 -18.67 3.24
N ARG A 18 -10.60 -19.68 3.39
CA ARG A 18 -10.14 -20.14 4.71
C ARG A 18 -9.44 -19.03 5.52
N PHE A 19 -8.68 -18.15 4.86
CA PHE A 19 -8.07 -17.01 5.54
C PHE A 19 -9.11 -15.98 5.98
N LEU A 20 -10.09 -15.69 5.14
CA LEU A 20 -11.19 -14.77 5.45
C LEU A 20 -12.00 -15.26 6.64
N GLU A 21 -12.31 -16.55 6.72
CA GLU A 21 -13.01 -17.16 7.85
C GLU A 21 -12.19 -17.07 9.14
N ARG A 22 -10.89 -17.39 9.07
CA ARG A 22 -10.02 -17.43 10.24
C ARG A 22 -9.68 -16.05 10.82
N MET A 23 -9.64 -15.02 9.98
CA MET A 23 -9.23 -13.66 10.37
C MET A 23 -10.21 -12.96 11.32
N GLY A 24 -11.47 -13.43 11.40
CA GLY A 24 -12.45 -12.97 12.37
C GLY A 24 -12.48 -11.44 12.55
N GLN A 25 -12.34 -10.96 13.79
CA GLN A 25 -12.41 -9.53 14.09
C GLN A 25 -11.10 -8.75 13.85
N THR A 26 -9.94 -9.41 13.84
CA THR A 26 -8.63 -8.74 13.75
C THR A 26 -8.19 -8.50 12.30
N GLY A 27 -8.73 -9.26 11.35
CA GLY A 27 -8.44 -9.11 9.92
C GLY A 27 -9.52 -8.44 9.09
N LYS A 28 -10.43 -7.66 9.71
CA LYS A 28 -11.54 -6.98 8.99
C LYS A 28 -11.06 -6.12 7.82
N LEU A 29 -9.95 -5.38 7.96
CA LEU A 29 -9.42 -4.60 6.85
C LEU A 29 -8.86 -5.49 5.73
N PHE A 30 -8.14 -6.56 6.06
CA PHE A 30 -7.63 -7.49 5.05
C PHE A 30 -8.78 -8.13 4.27
N ALA A 31 -9.84 -8.54 4.96
CA ALA A 31 -11.04 -9.07 4.33
C ALA A 31 -11.73 -8.03 3.43
N PHE A 32 -11.89 -6.81 3.94
CA PHE A 32 -12.47 -5.70 3.18
C PHE A 32 -11.66 -5.39 1.91
N LEU A 33 -10.34 -5.20 2.03
CA LEU A 33 -9.48 -4.93 0.89
C LEU A 33 -9.47 -6.10 -0.09
N ARG A 34 -9.43 -7.35 0.39
CA ARG A 34 -9.47 -8.52 -0.49
C ARG A 34 -10.76 -8.58 -1.31
N ARG A 35 -11.91 -8.26 -0.71
CA ARG A 35 -13.22 -8.28 -1.39
C ARG A 35 -13.41 -7.08 -2.31
N HIS A 36 -13.00 -5.88 -1.89
CA HIS A 36 -13.36 -4.63 -2.57
C HIS A 36 -12.20 -3.91 -3.26
N ARG A 37 -11.00 -4.51 -3.36
CA ARG A 37 -9.84 -3.91 -4.07
C ARG A 37 -10.15 -3.49 -5.51
N HIS A 38 -11.03 -4.21 -6.20
CA HIS A 38 -11.43 -3.92 -7.57
C HIS A 38 -12.36 -2.69 -7.67
N GLU A 39 -13.19 -2.42 -6.66
CA GLU A 39 -14.00 -1.20 -6.56
C GLU A 39 -13.16 0.02 -6.15
N LEU A 40 -12.15 -0.21 -5.30
CA LEU A 40 -11.20 0.80 -4.86
C LEU A 40 -10.32 1.28 -6.03
N LEU A 41 -9.82 0.33 -6.82
CA LEU A 41 -8.96 0.57 -7.98
C LEU A 41 -9.74 0.31 -9.27
N ASP A 42 -10.82 1.05 -9.47
CA ASP A 42 -11.52 1.05 -10.75
C ASP A 42 -10.65 1.63 -11.87
N GLU A 43 -11.09 1.48 -13.12
CA GLU A 43 -10.31 1.94 -14.27
C GLU A 43 -9.99 3.44 -14.23
N GLY A 44 -10.91 4.25 -13.68
CA GLY A 44 -10.72 5.69 -13.55
C GLY A 44 -9.63 6.03 -12.54
N PHE A 45 -9.68 5.41 -11.37
CA PHE A 45 -8.71 5.64 -10.31
C PHE A 45 -7.33 5.06 -10.67
N GLN A 46 -7.28 3.92 -11.36
CA GLN A 46 -6.01 3.41 -11.91
C GLN A 46 -5.39 4.39 -12.92
N LYS A 47 -6.22 5.05 -13.75
CA LYS A 47 -5.73 6.09 -14.66
C LYS A 47 -5.15 7.30 -13.92
N GLU A 48 -5.81 7.79 -12.86
CA GLU A 48 -5.28 8.87 -12.00
C GLU A 48 -3.92 8.47 -11.40
N LEU A 49 -3.79 7.22 -10.93
CA LEU A 49 -2.55 6.68 -10.38
C LEU A 49 -1.44 6.56 -11.44
N GLU A 50 -1.79 6.12 -12.66
CA GLU A 50 -0.85 6.02 -13.79
C GLU A 50 -0.32 7.39 -14.22
N GLU A 51 -1.20 8.40 -14.29
CA GLU A 51 -0.83 9.77 -14.67
C GLU A 51 0.20 10.36 -13.70
N MET A 52 0.01 10.14 -12.39
CA MET A 52 1.00 10.48 -11.37
C MET A 52 2.30 9.67 -11.53
N TYR A 53 2.21 8.38 -11.88
CA TYR A 53 3.35 7.46 -11.89
C TYR A 53 4.22 7.55 -13.15
N ARG A 54 3.68 8.05 -14.28
CA ARG A 54 4.33 8.14 -15.61
C ARG A 54 5.68 8.90 -15.62
N GLY A 55 6.02 9.64 -14.56
CA GLY A 55 7.27 10.39 -14.41
C GLY A 55 8.46 9.64 -13.81
N SER A 56 8.49 8.30 -13.77
CA SER A 56 9.66 7.51 -13.30
C SER A 56 10.43 6.88 -14.46
N GLY A 57 11.13 7.72 -15.24
CA GLY A 57 12.17 7.25 -16.15
C GLY A 57 13.45 6.91 -15.38
N ALA A 58 13.67 5.63 -15.07
CA ALA A 58 15.00 5.09 -14.74
C ALA A 58 15.00 3.55 -14.77
N GLY A 59 15.03 2.96 -15.97
CA GLY A 59 15.61 1.63 -16.26
C GLY A 59 15.05 0.35 -15.60
N LYS A 60 14.24 0.42 -14.54
CA LYS A 60 13.59 -0.74 -13.91
C LYS A 60 12.17 -0.89 -14.43
N ALA A 61 11.72 -2.15 -14.55
CA ALA A 61 10.33 -2.45 -14.87
C ALA A 61 9.42 -1.77 -13.83
N PRO A 62 8.51 -0.87 -14.26
CA PRO A 62 7.66 -0.13 -13.34
C PRO A 62 6.73 -1.09 -12.59
N VAL A 63 6.74 -1.02 -11.26
CA VAL A 63 5.78 -1.76 -10.44
C VAL A 63 4.40 -1.15 -10.68
N PRO A 64 3.34 -1.97 -10.83
CA PRO A 64 1.99 -1.46 -11.03
C PRO A 64 1.57 -0.50 -9.90
N PRO A 65 1.09 0.72 -10.19
CA PRO A 65 0.78 1.71 -9.17
C PRO A 65 -0.44 1.31 -8.32
N GLY A 66 -1.37 0.51 -8.87
CA GLY A 66 -2.47 -0.08 -8.10
C GLY A 66 -2.00 -1.01 -6.98
N LEU A 67 -0.99 -1.84 -7.24
CA LEU A 67 -0.39 -2.72 -6.24
C LEU A 67 0.27 -1.89 -5.12
N MET A 68 1.02 -0.84 -5.49
CA MET A 68 1.66 0.03 -4.51
C MET A 68 0.67 0.87 -3.69
N ALA A 69 -0.47 1.23 -4.27
CA ALA A 69 -1.56 1.89 -3.55
C ALA A 69 -2.13 0.96 -2.46
N MET A 70 -2.37 -0.32 -2.77
CA MET A 70 -2.81 -1.30 -1.77
C MET A 70 -1.74 -1.54 -0.70
N ALA A 71 -0.47 -1.65 -1.09
CA ALA A 71 0.62 -1.78 -0.14
C ALA A 71 0.70 -0.59 0.81
N THR A 72 0.43 0.63 0.32
CA THR A 72 0.41 1.85 1.14
C THR A 72 -0.74 1.81 2.17
N LEU A 73 -1.93 1.34 1.78
CA LEU A 73 -3.06 1.16 2.70
C LEU A 73 -2.74 0.13 3.80
N LEU A 74 -2.18 -1.02 3.41
CA LEU A 74 -1.77 -2.08 4.34
C LEU A 74 -0.66 -1.59 5.28
N GLN A 75 0.33 -0.88 4.75
CA GLN A 75 1.41 -0.30 5.54
C GLN A 75 0.87 0.64 6.62
N GLY A 76 -0.07 1.51 6.26
CA GLY A 76 -0.72 2.40 7.21
C GLY A 76 -1.45 1.62 8.30
N TYR A 77 -2.29 0.67 7.91
CA TYR A 77 -3.04 -0.14 8.86
C TYR A 77 -2.16 -0.93 9.84
N LEU A 78 -1.11 -1.57 9.32
CA LEU A 78 -0.16 -2.35 10.12
C LEU A 78 0.84 -1.48 10.89
N LYS A 79 0.85 -0.16 10.67
CA LYS A 79 1.87 0.77 11.18
C LYS A 79 3.29 0.29 10.85
N ALA A 80 3.46 -0.40 9.72
CA ALA A 80 4.70 -1.03 9.29
C ALA A 80 5.67 0.00 8.68
N SER A 81 6.98 -0.14 8.89
CA SER A 81 7.98 0.68 8.16
C SER A 81 8.01 0.35 6.66
N ASP A 82 8.69 1.13 5.81
CA ASP A 82 8.82 0.76 4.39
C ASP A 82 9.56 -0.59 4.23
N ALA A 83 10.62 -0.80 5.02
CA ALA A 83 11.35 -2.07 5.05
C ALA A 83 10.45 -3.22 5.55
N THR A 84 9.74 -3.00 6.66
CA THR A 84 8.80 -4.00 7.19
C THR A 84 7.71 -4.34 6.19
N MET A 85 7.19 -3.36 5.44
CA MET A 85 6.15 -3.62 4.44
C MET A 85 6.66 -4.52 3.32
N VAL A 86 7.91 -4.34 2.89
CA VAL A 86 8.57 -5.21 1.90
C VAL A 86 8.67 -6.64 2.43
N GLU A 87 9.18 -6.83 3.64
CA GLU A 87 9.29 -8.15 4.28
C GLU A 87 7.92 -8.83 4.44
N LEU A 88 6.88 -8.07 4.78
CA LEU A 88 5.52 -8.59 4.92
C LEU A 88 4.95 -9.11 3.58
N THR A 89 5.45 -8.66 2.43
CA THR A 89 5.06 -9.24 1.13
C THR A 89 5.58 -10.66 0.94
N VAL A 90 6.55 -11.10 1.76
CA VAL A 90 7.10 -12.46 1.75
C VAL A 90 6.57 -13.29 2.92
N PHE A 91 6.49 -12.70 4.12
CA PHE A 91 6.22 -13.48 5.34
C PHE A 91 4.76 -13.49 5.80
N ASP A 92 3.91 -12.60 5.30
CA ASP A 92 2.52 -12.50 5.77
C ASP A 92 1.52 -12.87 4.66
N LEU A 93 0.92 -14.06 4.81
CA LEU A 93 -0.08 -14.58 3.87
C LEU A 93 -1.30 -13.66 3.72
N ARG A 94 -1.64 -12.85 4.74
CA ARG A 94 -2.77 -11.89 4.65
C ARG A 94 -2.41 -10.71 3.76
N VAL A 95 -1.17 -10.25 3.85
CA VAL A 95 -0.62 -9.21 2.97
C VAL A 95 -0.53 -9.74 1.54
N GLN A 96 0.02 -10.94 1.37
CA GLN A 96 0.12 -11.57 0.05
C GLN A 96 -1.24 -11.76 -0.61
N MET A 97 -2.25 -12.19 0.15
CA MET A 97 -3.62 -12.34 -0.33
C MET A 97 -4.17 -11.01 -0.87
N VAL A 98 -4.01 -9.91 -0.13
CA VAL A 98 -4.52 -8.60 -0.57
C VAL A 98 -3.77 -8.09 -1.81
N LEU A 99 -2.45 -8.29 -1.86
CA LEU A 99 -1.57 -7.86 -2.95
C LEU A 99 -1.57 -8.82 -4.16
N ASP A 100 -2.34 -9.89 -4.12
CA ASP A 100 -2.43 -10.89 -5.19
C ASP A 100 -1.07 -11.52 -5.54
N CYS A 101 -0.30 -11.86 -4.49
CA CYS A 101 1.01 -12.47 -4.61
C CYS A 101 1.14 -13.67 -3.65
N LEU A 102 0.06 -14.44 -3.50
CA LEU A 102 -0.02 -15.55 -2.57
C LEU A 102 0.96 -16.66 -2.94
N GLY A 103 1.82 -17.04 -1.99
CA GLY A 103 2.84 -18.06 -2.19
C GLY A 103 4.17 -17.52 -2.75
N ASN A 104 4.29 -16.22 -3.01
CA ASN A 104 5.55 -15.64 -3.43
C ASN A 104 6.59 -15.69 -2.32
N THR A 105 7.80 -16.10 -2.67
CA THR A 105 8.98 -16.09 -1.79
C THR A 105 9.85 -14.85 -1.99
N GLU A 106 9.63 -14.13 -3.07
CA GLU A 106 10.34 -12.89 -3.42
C GLU A 106 9.47 -11.65 -3.10
N PRO A 107 10.08 -10.53 -2.68
CA PRO A 107 9.33 -9.31 -2.39
C PRO A 107 8.60 -8.77 -3.62
N ALA A 108 7.36 -8.31 -3.44
CA ALA A 108 6.55 -7.76 -4.54
C ALA A 108 7.12 -6.45 -5.11
N PHE A 109 7.90 -5.71 -4.33
CA PHE A 109 8.57 -4.47 -4.72
C PHE A 109 9.74 -4.17 -3.77
N GLY A 110 10.65 -3.30 -4.22
CA GLY A 110 11.76 -2.82 -3.38
C GLY A 110 11.35 -1.67 -2.45
N GLN A 111 12.08 -1.53 -1.33
CA GLN A 111 11.85 -0.46 -0.35
C GLN A 111 11.94 0.95 -0.97
N ALA A 112 12.95 1.18 -1.81
CA ALA A 112 13.14 2.47 -2.49
C ALA A 112 11.94 2.79 -3.40
N THR A 113 11.44 1.79 -4.13
CA THR A 113 10.27 1.93 -5.01
C THR A 113 9.02 2.33 -4.22
N LEU A 114 8.74 1.66 -3.09
CA LEU A 114 7.61 2.01 -2.23
C LEU A 114 7.74 3.43 -1.68
N ARG A 115 8.94 3.79 -1.20
CA ARG A 115 9.21 5.13 -0.66
C ARG A 115 9.00 6.23 -1.72
N GLU A 116 9.52 6.04 -2.93
CA GLU A 116 9.36 7.00 -4.03
C GLU A 116 7.90 7.16 -4.43
N PHE A 117 7.17 6.05 -4.54
CA PHE A 117 5.75 6.08 -4.84
C PHE A 117 4.96 6.84 -3.77
N ARG A 118 5.22 6.58 -2.49
CA ARG A 118 4.56 7.28 -1.38
C ARG A 118 4.86 8.78 -1.38
N GLN A 119 6.10 9.17 -1.65
CA GLN A 119 6.45 10.59 -1.78
C GLN A 119 5.68 11.27 -2.91
N ARG A 120 5.48 10.57 -4.04
CA ARG A 120 4.66 11.08 -5.15
C ARG A 120 3.20 11.19 -4.77
N LEU A 121 2.62 10.17 -4.12
CA LEU A 121 1.24 10.21 -3.62
C LEU A 121 0.97 11.45 -2.77
N ILE A 122 1.88 11.76 -1.84
CA ILE A 122 1.75 12.93 -0.95
C ILE A 122 1.88 14.24 -1.75
N ARG A 123 2.87 14.32 -2.65
CA ARG A 123 3.09 15.53 -3.47
C ARG A 123 1.91 15.86 -4.37
N THR A 124 1.19 14.86 -4.86
CA THR A 124 0.01 15.03 -5.71
C THR A 124 -1.30 15.01 -4.93
N GLN A 125 -1.26 14.91 -3.60
CA GLN A 125 -2.44 14.75 -2.73
C GLN A 125 -3.29 13.50 -3.02
N MET A 126 -2.74 12.56 -3.79
CA MET A 126 -3.38 11.29 -4.13
C MET A 126 -3.43 10.34 -2.93
N ASP A 127 -2.60 10.57 -1.91
CA ASP A 127 -2.68 9.90 -0.62
C ASP A 127 -4.04 10.16 0.07
N LYS A 128 -4.51 11.42 0.07
CA LYS A 128 -5.83 11.79 0.59
C LYS A 128 -6.94 11.23 -0.27
N ARG A 129 -6.80 11.31 -1.59
CA ARG A 129 -7.78 10.75 -2.54
C ARG A 129 -7.94 9.24 -2.36
N LEU A 130 -6.84 8.51 -2.17
CA LEU A 130 -6.85 7.07 -1.89
C LEU A 130 -7.60 6.75 -0.60
N LEU A 131 -7.39 7.53 0.46
CA LEU A 131 -8.13 7.39 1.72
C LEU A 131 -9.63 7.66 1.54
N GLU A 132 -9.97 8.76 0.88
CA GLU A 132 -11.36 9.15 0.61
C GLU A 132 -12.07 8.06 -0.18
N ARG A 133 -11.44 7.56 -1.24
CA ARG A 133 -11.96 6.44 -2.02
C ARG A 133 -12.17 5.18 -1.18
N THR A 134 -11.22 4.88 -0.30
CA THR A 134 -11.34 3.76 0.65
C THR A 134 -12.53 3.91 1.58
N VAL A 135 -12.78 5.13 2.07
CA VAL A 135 -13.94 5.45 2.90
C VAL A 135 -15.24 5.38 2.11
N GLU A 136 -15.28 5.89 0.87
CA GLU A 136 -16.45 5.85 -0.01
C GLU A 136 -16.92 4.41 -0.24
N VAL A 137 -15.99 3.51 -0.59
CA VAL A 137 -16.31 2.09 -0.81
C VAL A 137 -16.74 1.44 0.50
N ALA A 138 -16.04 1.68 1.61
CA ALA A 138 -16.41 1.14 2.91
C ALA A 138 -17.81 1.59 3.36
N ALA A 139 -18.20 2.84 3.09
CA ALA A 139 -19.51 3.38 3.44
C ALA A 139 -20.64 2.73 2.64
N ARG A 140 -20.41 2.38 1.36
CA ARG A 140 -21.40 1.70 0.51
C ARG A 140 -21.69 0.29 1.00
N GLN A 141 -20.66 -0.44 1.40
CA GLN A 141 -20.78 -1.87 1.71
C GLN A 141 -21.40 -2.14 3.08
N ARG A 142 -21.47 -1.15 4.00
CA ARG A 142 -22.02 -1.27 5.38
C ARG A 142 -21.44 -2.39 6.26
N GLU A 143 -20.54 -3.21 5.75
CA GLU A 143 -19.84 -4.29 6.47
C GLU A 143 -18.71 -3.78 7.39
N PHE A 144 -18.29 -2.52 7.20
CA PHE A 144 -17.12 -1.95 7.85
C PHE A 144 -17.49 -0.81 8.79
N ASP A 145 -17.07 -0.91 10.06
CA ASP A 145 -17.23 0.14 11.07
C ASP A 145 -16.23 1.28 10.81
N TRP A 146 -16.37 1.91 9.63
CA TRP A 146 -15.40 2.80 8.99
C TRP A 146 -15.10 4.04 9.83
N ARG A 147 -16.02 4.42 10.73
CA ARG A 147 -15.86 5.52 11.68
C ARG A 147 -14.69 5.31 12.63
N LYS A 148 -14.37 4.05 12.96
CA LYS A 148 -13.22 3.67 13.82
C LYS A 148 -11.90 3.60 13.05
N VAL A 149 -11.96 3.31 11.75
CA VAL A 149 -10.78 3.09 10.91
C VAL A 149 -10.32 4.36 10.21
N LYS A 150 -11.21 5.30 9.89
CA LYS A 150 -10.84 6.60 9.32
C LYS A 150 -9.80 7.34 10.17
N PRO A 151 -9.94 7.47 11.50
CA PRO A 151 -8.90 8.06 12.33
C PRO A 151 -7.62 7.25 12.31
N ALA A 152 -7.67 5.92 12.43
CA ALA A 152 -6.47 5.07 12.47
C ALA A 152 -5.68 5.08 11.15
N LEU A 153 -6.38 5.06 10.01
CA LEU A 153 -5.78 5.07 8.67
C LEU A 153 -5.28 6.46 8.29
N LYS A 154 -6.05 7.51 8.61
CA LYS A 154 -5.63 8.90 8.47
C LYS A 154 -4.45 9.21 9.37
N VAL A 155 -4.50 8.84 10.65
CA VAL A 155 -3.38 8.95 11.60
C VAL A 155 -2.20 8.10 11.12
N ALA A 156 -2.37 6.91 10.58
CA ALA A 156 -1.23 6.14 10.07
C ALA A 156 -0.54 6.79 8.87
N MET A 157 -1.30 7.50 8.02
CA MET A 157 -0.77 8.28 6.91
C MET A 157 -0.20 9.63 7.35
N ASP A 158 -0.86 10.31 8.30
CA ASP A 158 -0.49 11.63 8.85
C ASP A 158 0.65 11.53 9.90
N SER A 159 0.75 10.45 10.68
CA SER A 159 1.75 10.23 11.75
C SER A 159 3.13 9.83 11.22
N ARG A 160 3.31 9.88 9.90
CA ARG A 160 4.63 9.84 9.28
C ARG A 160 4.78 11.03 8.35
N PRO A 161 4.94 12.25 8.89
CA PRO A 161 5.68 13.24 8.16
C PRO A 161 7.07 12.65 7.93
N LEU A 162 7.40 12.36 6.67
CA LEU A 162 8.70 11.84 6.22
C LEU A 162 9.86 12.83 6.45
N GLU A 163 9.66 13.86 7.26
CA GLU A 163 10.65 14.88 7.62
C GLU A 163 11.58 14.41 8.75
N GLY A 164 11.15 13.47 9.59
CA GLY A 164 11.89 13.05 10.80
C GLY A 164 13.09 12.13 10.61
N ALA A 165 13.41 11.68 9.39
CA ALA A 165 14.54 10.78 9.12
C ALA A 165 15.58 11.34 8.14
N PHE A 166 15.46 12.60 7.71
CA PHE A 166 16.36 13.20 6.71
C PHE A 166 17.03 14.52 7.11
N ARG A 167 16.88 14.96 8.37
CA ARG A 167 17.71 16.03 8.97
C ARG A 167 18.15 15.66 10.38
N GLY A 168 19.09 14.72 10.47
CA GLY A 168 19.71 14.32 11.73
C GLY A 168 21.15 13.84 11.63
N ILE A 169 21.60 13.40 10.44
CA ILE A 169 23.02 13.16 10.18
C ILE A 169 23.54 14.36 9.40
N ARG A 170 23.86 15.43 10.13
CA ARG A 170 24.97 16.28 9.67
C ARG A 170 26.20 15.37 9.69
N CYS A 171 26.68 14.98 8.51
CA CYS A 171 28.08 14.63 8.36
C CYS A 171 28.92 15.86 8.74
N THR A 172 29.16 16.06 10.03
CA THR A 172 30.33 16.81 10.48
C THR A 172 31.52 15.89 10.27
N ARG A 173 32.21 16.12 9.15
CA ARG A 173 33.60 15.84 8.77
C ARG A 173 34.36 14.69 9.46
N PRO A 174 35.14 13.90 8.69
CA PRO A 174 36.09 12.96 9.26
C PRO A 174 37.25 13.73 9.90
N VAL A 175 37.55 13.43 11.16
CA VAL A 175 38.88 13.71 11.72
C VAL A 175 39.50 12.37 12.05
N TRP A 176 40.26 11.85 11.08
CA TRP A 176 41.36 10.94 11.39
C TRP A 176 42.48 11.79 12.00
N ARG A 177 42.87 11.49 13.24
CA ARG A 177 44.21 11.78 13.76
C ARG A 177 44.62 10.63 14.69
N CYS A 178 45.84 10.19 14.43
CA CYS A 178 46.68 9.14 15.02
C CYS A 178 46.28 8.57 16.38
#